data_AF-A0A6I8UPV7-F1
#
_entry.id   AF-A0A6I8UPV7-F1
#
_cell.length_a   1.000
_cell.length_b   1.000
_cell.length_c   1.000
_cell.angle_alpha   90.00
_cell.angle_beta   90.00
_cell.angle_gamma   90.00
#
_symmetry.space_group_name_H-M   'P 1'
#
loop_
_entity.id
_entity.type
_entity.pdbx_description
1 polymer ?
#
loop_
_entity_poly.entity_id
_entity_poly.type
_entity_poly.pdbx_seq_one_letter_code
_entity_poly.pdbx_strand_id
1 'polypeptide(L)'
;MKIRKNHKGKHYRYSVNRKTLNKTRSSTGKIKDPALKKMWVEGQRVGTNFSEMGLAKDPNKAIAIPSYRKDRLHAAKIVNGFVEEELDEEERLLLGIKKAPVEEGPKRGHVVEELEQLASERADPEFRLPKGVVKELSYFLNKYKFNYKGMVTDRKNYGQLTWRQFRLKIRRFMSIPEQFNVYLEQKNLTADVKPDWPEYESDSEWK
;
A
#
# COMPACT_ATOMS: atom_id res chain seq x y z
N MET A 1 -17.60 -55.57 -0.98
CA MET A 1 -18.18 -54.41 -0.25
C MET A 1 -17.05 -53.50 0.24
N LYS A 2 -17.04 -52.22 -0.12
CA LYS A 2 -16.02 -51.27 0.35
C LYS A 2 -16.42 -50.77 1.75
N ILE A 3 -15.82 -51.34 2.79
CA ILE A 3 -16.09 -50.99 4.19
C ILE A 3 -15.68 -49.51 4.40
N ARG A 4 -16.65 -48.65 4.66
CA ARG A 4 -16.39 -47.25 5.02
C ARG A 4 -15.69 -47.24 6.38
N LYS A 5 -14.46 -46.76 6.44
CA LYS A 5 -13.73 -46.58 7.70
C LYS A 5 -14.56 -45.66 8.62
N ASN A 6 -15.15 -46.23 9.68
CA ASN A 6 -15.75 -45.44 10.75
C ASN A 6 -14.65 -44.60 11.40
N HIS A 7 -14.84 -43.27 11.44
CA HIS A 7 -13.89 -42.34 12.02
C HIS A 7 -13.82 -42.49 13.55
N LYS A 8 -13.14 -43.53 14.01
CA LYS A 8 -13.10 -43.99 15.42
C LYS A 8 -12.40 -43.02 16.41
N GLY A 9 -12.08 -41.79 15.99
CA GLY A 9 -11.42 -40.77 16.82
C GLY A 9 -11.88 -39.33 16.56
N LYS A 10 -12.99 -39.12 15.84
CA LYS A 10 -13.52 -37.76 15.66
C LYS A 10 -14.37 -37.36 16.87
N HIS A 11 -13.73 -36.76 17.88
CA HIS A 11 -14.47 -36.10 18.97
C HIS A 11 -15.20 -34.86 18.43
N TYR A 12 -16.48 -34.74 18.77
CA TYR A 12 -17.26 -33.54 18.46
C TYR A 12 -16.81 -32.41 19.39
N ARG A 13 -16.28 -31.32 18.82
CA ARG A 13 -15.89 -30.13 19.59
C ARG A 13 -17.13 -29.28 19.83
N TYR A 14 -17.67 -29.32 21.04
CA TYR A 14 -18.88 -28.58 21.41
C TYR A 14 -18.72 -27.05 21.30
N SER A 15 -17.50 -26.54 21.46
CA SER A 15 -17.19 -25.11 21.31
C SER A 15 -17.16 -24.61 19.87
N VAL A 16 -17.20 -25.50 18.87
CA VAL A 16 -17.06 -25.12 17.46
C VAL A 16 -18.35 -25.42 16.72
N ASN A 17 -19.10 -24.37 16.38
CA ASN A 17 -20.24 -24.50 15.49
C ASN A 17 -19.77 -24.77 14.05
N ARG A 18 -19.77 -26.04 13.64
CA ARG A 18 -19.32 -26.49 12.31
C ARG A 18 -20.14 -25.88 11.16
N LYS A 19 -21.42 -25.58 11.36
CA LYS A 19 -22.27 -24.94 10.34
C LYS A 19 -21.79 -23.51 10.08
N THR A 20 -21.55 -22.74 11.14
CA THR A 20 -21.00 -21.38 11.05
C THR A 20 -19.61 -21.41 10.42
N LEU A 21 -18.75 -22.34 10.86
CA LEU A 21 -17.39 -22.49 10.33
C LEU A 21 -17.37 -22.88 8.84
N ASN A 22 -18.31 -23.71 8.39
CA ASN A 22 -18.43 -24.02 6.96
C ASN A 22 -18.90 -22.80 6.17
N LYS A 23 -19.89 -22.05 6.69
CA LYS A 23 -20.39 -20.82 6.06
C LYS A 23 -19.31 -19.75 5.95
N THR A 24 -18.46 -19.57 6.96
CA THR A 24 -17.32 -18.64 6.90
C THR A 24 -16.23 -19.11 5.95
N ARG A 25 -15.98 -20.42 5.86
CA ARG A 25 -14.97 -20.97 4.93
C ARG A 25 -15.41 -21.00 3.48
N SER A 26 -16.71 -21.11 3.21
CA SER A 26 -17.28 -21.04 1.86
C SER A 26 -17.53 -19.61 1.40
N SER A 27 -17.67 -18.66 2.34
CA SER A 27 -17.88 -17.25 2.03
C SER A 27 -16.56 -16.60 1.61
N THR A 28 -16.41 -16.30 0.32
CA THR A 28 -15.30 -15.50 -0.21
C THR A 28 -15.39 -14.01 0.17
N GLY A 29 -16.59 -13.53 0.55
CA GLY A 29 -16.84 -12.10 0.76
C GLY A 29 -16.99 -11.33 -0.56
N LYS A 30 -17.02 -10.00 -0.49
CA LYS A 30 -17.07 -9.13 -1.69
C LYS A 30 -15.66 -8.70 -2.07
N ILE A 31 -15.20 -9.12 -3.25
CA ILE A 31 -13.94 -8.66 -3.85
C ILE A 31 -14.19 -7.28 -4.45
N LYS A 32 -13.42 -6.28 -4.00
CA LYS A 32 -13.55 -4.88 -4.45
C LYS A 32 -12.81 -4.61 -5.75
N ASP A 33 -11.63 -5.20 -5.89
CA ASP A 33 -10.76 -4.99 -7.04
C ASP A 33 -11.33 -5.66 -8.31
N PRO A 34 -11.43 -4.94 -9.43
CA PRO A 34 -12.05 -5.45 -10.66
C PRO A 34 -11.19 -6.51 -11.36
N ALA A 35 -9.86 -6.37 -11.38
CA ALA A 35 -8.94 -7.31 -12.02
C ALA A 35 -9.00 -8.67 -11.32
N LEU A 36 -8.96 -8.67 -9.99
CA LEU A 36 -9.11 -9.88 -9.17
C LEU A 36 -10.49 -10.52 -9.34
N LYS A 37 -11.54 -9.69 -9.40
CA LYS A 37 -12.91 -10.19 -9.51
C LYS A 37 -13.16 -10.86 -10.87
N LYS A 38 -12.64 -10.30 -11.97
CA LYS A 38 -12.78 -10.85 -13.32
C LYS A 38 -12.21 -12.26 -13.42
N MET A 39 -11.07 -12.50 -12.77
CA MET A 39 -10.40 -13.78 -12.83
C MET A 39 -10.85 -14.77 -11.75
N TRP A 40 -11.78 -14.39 -10.87
CA TRP A 40 -12.21 -15.23 -9.75
C TRP A 40 -13.14 -16.37 -10.18
N VAL A 41 -12.82 -17.62 -9.79
CA VAL A 41 -13.67 -18.80 -10.06
C VAL A 41 -14.45 -19.19 -8.80
N GLU A 42 -15.78 -19.08 -8.84
CA GLU A 42 -16.67 -19.26 -7.68
C GLU A 42 -16.76 -20.72 -7.17
N GLY A 43 -16.31 -21.70 -7.95
CA GLY A 43 -16.25 -23.12 -7.54
C GLY A 43 -14.93 -23.58 -6.92
N GLN A 44 -13.88 -22.76 -7.01
CA GLN A 44 -12.55 -23.12 -6.51
C GLN A 44 -12.34 -22.63 -5.07
N ARG A 45 -11.41 -23.29 -4.36
CA ARG A 45 -11.01 -22.83 -3.02
C ARG A 45 -10.30 -21.48 -3.15
N VAL A 46 -10.57 -20.58 -2.20
CA VAL A 46 -9.91 -19.27 -2.08
C VAL A 46 -8.39 -19.35 -2.26
N GLY A 47 -7.73 -20.32 -1.62
CA GLY A 47 -6.28 -20.48 -1.72
C GLY A 47 -5.79 -20.92 -3.10
N THR A 48 -6.58 -21.75 -3.80
CA THR A 48 -6.28 -22.19 -5.17
C THR A 48 -6.45 -21.03 -6.15
N ASN A 49 -7.49 -20.20 -5.97
CA ASN A 49 -7.65 -18.98 -6.77
C ASN A 49 -6.45 -18.04 -6.61
N PHE A 50 -6.06 -17.75 -5.37
CA PHE A 50 -4.89 -16.90 -5.13
C PHE A 50 -3.61 -17.50 -5.71
N SER A 51 -3.32 -18.79 -5.46
CA SER A 51 -2.09 -19.41 -5.99
C SER A 51 -2.05 -19.44 -7.52
N GLU A 52 -3.18 -19.70 -8.18
CA GLU A 52 -3.25 -19.68 -9.65
C GLU A 52 -3.08 -18.27 -10.21
N MET A 53 -3.52 -17.24 -9.49
CA MET A 53 -3.29 -15.83 -9.84
C MET A 53 -1.87 -15.34 -9.51
N GLY A 54 -1.03 -16.13 -8.82
CA GLY A 54 0.29 -15.68 -8.36
C GLY A 54 0.27 -14.89 -7.05
N LEU A 55 -0.82 -14.99 -6.28
CA LEU A 55 -1.03 -14.25 -5.03
C LEU A 55 -0.97 -15.15 -3.80
N ALA A 56 -0.54 -14.57 -2.69
CA ALA A 56 -0.53 -15.23 -1.39
C ALA A 56 -1.89 -15.10 -0.69
N LYS A 57 -2.47 -16.23 -0.27
CA LYS A 57 -3.68 -16.23 0.59
C LYS A 57 -3.41 -15.64 1.98
N ASP A 58 -2.23 -15.91 2.52
CA ASP A 58 -1.83 -15.56 3.89
C ASP A 58 -0.42 -14.96 3.84
N PRO A 59 -0.29 -13.63 3.99
CA PRO A 59 0.99 -12.95 3.80
C PRO A 59 2.02 -13.38 4.84
N ASN A 60 1.60 -13.69 6.07
CA ASN A 60 2.51 -14.16 7.13
C ASN A 60 3.11 -15.54 6.85
N LYS A 61 2.47 -16.32 5.97
CA LYS A 61 2.99 -17.62 5.53
C LYS A 61 3.86 -17.49 4.29
N ALA A 62 3.49 -16.59 3.37
CA ALA A 62 4.28 -16.33 2.17
C ALA A 62 5.58 -15.57 2.51
N ILE A 63 5.48 -14.57 3.38
CA ILE A 63 6.58 -13.79 3.93
C ILE A 63 6.71 -14.20 5.39
N ALA A 64 7.52 -15.22 5.65
CA ALA A 64 7.74 -15.68 7.02
C ALA A 64 8.39 -14.58 7.87
N ILE A 65 7.74 -14.20 8.97
CA ILE A 65 8.34 -13.28 9.94
C ILE A 65 9.57 -13.97 10.56
N PRO A 66 10.77 -13.35 10.50
CA PRO A 66 11.97 -13.90 11.13
C PRO A 66 11.71 -14.17 12.60
N SER A 67 12.10 -15.35 13.08
CA SER A 67 11.86 -15.70 14.48
C SER A 67 13.09 -16.32 15.10
N TYR A 68 13.70 -15.57 16.00
CA TYR A 68 14.95 -15.92 16.67
C TYR A 68 14.93 -17.32 17.28
N ARG A 69 13.79 -17.77 17.82
CA ARG A 69 13.64 -19.13 18.37
C ARG A 69 13.73 -20.20 17.28
N LYS A 70 13.07 -20.02 16.14
CA LYS A 70 13.17 -20.99 15.03
C LYS A 70 14.57 -20.97 14.45
N ASP A 71 15.17 -19.80 14.31
CA ASP A 71 16.51 -19.64 13.75
C ASP A 71 17.56 -20.31 14.66
N ARG A 72 17.44 -20.15 15.98
CA ARG A 72 18.29 -20.87 16.96
C ARG A 72 18.06 -22.37 16.97
N LEU A 73 16.81 -22.83 16.87
CA LEU A 73 16.52 -24.26 16.77
C LEU A 73 17.04 -24.84 15.45
N HIS A 74 16.96 -24.09 14.36
CA HIS A 74 17.50 -24.46 13.07
C HIS A 74 19.03 -24.56 13.14
N ALA A 75 19.69 -23.55 13.71
CA ALA A 75 21.13 -23.56 13.96
C ALA A 75 21.55 -24.72 14.87
N ALA A 76 20.81 -24.99 15.96
CA ALA A 76 21.08 -26.12 16.85
C ALA A 76 20.88 -27.47 16.16
N LYS A 77 19.89 -27.60 15.26
CA LYS A 77 19.70 -28.82 14.47
C LYS A 77 20.83 -29.05 13.47
N ILE A 78 21.35 -27.98 12.86
CA ILE A 78 22.53 -28.02 11.99
C ILE A 78 23.76 -28.43 12.80
N VAL A 79 24.01 -27.76 13.93
CA VAL A 79 25.17 -28.02 14.80
C VAL A 79 25.15 -29.43 15.40
N ASN A 80 23.97 -29.95 15.74
CA ASN A 80 23.81 -31.29 16.32
C ASN A 80 23.74 -32.40 15.26
N GLY A 81 23.97 -32.11 13.97
CA GLY A 81 23.99 -33.12 12.90
C GLY A 81 22.65 -33.81 12.61
N PHE A 82 21.52 -33.21 13.03
CA PHE A 82 20.17 -33.76 12.79
C PHE A 82 19.57 -33.32 11.44
N VAL A 83 20.15 -32.31 10.80
CA VAL A 83 19.86 -32.02 9.40
C VAL A 83 20.85 -32.87 8.63
N GLU A 84 20.40 -34.05 8.17
CA GLU A 84 21.09 -34.81 7.13
C GLU A 84 21.55 -33.84 6.04
N GLU A 85 22.75 -34.09 5.52
CA GLU A 85 23.15 -33.63 4.19
C GLU A 85 21.92 -33.70 3.27
N GLU A 86 21.69 -32.67 2.47
CA GLU A 86 20.56 -32.63 1.57
C GLU A 86 20.54 -33.93 0.75
N LEU A 87 19.68 -34.89 1.11
CA LEU A 87 19.59 -36.19 0.44
C LEU A 87 19.66 -35.98 -1.07
N ASP A 88 20.64 -36.59 -1.72
CA ASP A 88 20.86 -36.48 -3.16
C ASP A 88 19.57 -36.86 -3.92
N GLU A 89 19.35 -36.30 -5.11
CA GLU A 89 18.12 -36.53 -5.88
C GLU A 89 17.81 -38.03 -6.08
N GLU A 90 18.83 -38.87 -6.13
CA GLU A 90 18.75 -40.34 -6.24
C GLU A 90 18.21 -41.01 -4.97
N GLU A 91 18.64 -40.57 -3.78
CA GLU A 91 18.17 -41.11 -2.50
C GLU A 91 16.72 -40.71 -2.21
N ARG A 92 16.32 -39.49 -2.61
CA ARG A 92 14.92 -39.03 -2.51
C ARG A 92 13.98 -39.87 -3.38
N LEU A 93 14.44 -40.26 -4.58
CA LEU A 93 13.71 -41.13 -5.49
C LEU A 93 13.56 -42.55 -4.93
N LEU A 94 14.63 -43.11 -4.35
CA LEU A 94 14.63 -44.42 -3.68
C LEU A 94 13.66 -44.48 -2.49
N LEU A 95 13.58 -43.39 -1.71
CA LEU A 95 12.62 -43.24 -0.60
C LEU A 95 11.19 -42.95 -1.04
N GLY A 96 10.92 -42.86 -2.35
CA GLY A 96 9.59 -42.58 -2.89
C GLY A 96 9.10 -41.15 -2.61
N ILE A 97 10.01 -40.24 -2.24
CA ILE A 97 9.72 -38.82 -2.06
C ILE A 97 9.62 -38.23 -3.48
N LYS A 98 8.40 -38.01 -3.94
CA LYS A 98 8.15 -37.45 -5.28
C LYS A 98 8.89 -36.11 -5.41
N LYS A 99 9.69 -35.98 -6.49
CA LYS A 99 10.29 -34.72 -6.93
C LYS A 99 9.25 -33.61 -6.83
N ALA A 100 9.61 -32.50 -6.20
CA ALA A 100 8.74 -31.34 -6.10
C ALA A 100 8.23 -31.01 -7.51
N PRO A 101 6.92 -30.80 -7.71
CA PRO A 101 6.40 -30.41 -9.01
C PRO A 101 7.22 -29.23 -9.53
N VAL A 102 7.73 -29.32 -10.75
CA VAL A 102 8.36 -28.20 -11.45
C VAL A 102 7.38 -27.03 -11.32
N GLU A 103 7.85 -25.90 -10.80
CA GLU A 103 7.02 -24.72 -10.59
C GLU A 103 6.63 -24.14 -11.96
N GLU A 104 5.64 -24.74 -12.61
CA GLU A 104 4.87 -24.08 -13.65
C GLU A 104 4.36 -22.78 -13.03
N GLY A 105 4.75 -21.66 -13.63
CA GLY A 105 4.34 -20.33 -13.17
C GLY A 105 2.82 -20.23 -12.99
N PRO A 106 2.35 -19.20 -12.28
CA PRO A 106 0.93 -19.04 -11.99
C PRO A 106 0.09 -19.04 -13.28
N LYS A 107 -0.88 -19.97 -13.36
CA LYS A 107 -1.76 -20.16 -14.53
C LYS A 107 -2.49 -18.89 -14.98
N ARG A 108 -2.77 -17.99 -14.04
CA ARG A 108 -3.48 -16.72 -14.21
C ARG A 108 -2.59 -15.54 -13.77
N GLY A 109 -1.27 -15.64 -14.00
CA GLY A 109 -0.28 -14.64 -13.57
C GLY A 109 -0.43 -13.22 -14.14
N HIS A 110 -1.19 -13.04 -15.23
CA HIS A 110 -1.46 -11.72 -15.82
C HIS A 110 -2.12 -10.74 -14.83
N VAL A 111 -2.84 -11.27 -13.82
CA VAL A 111 -3.44 -10.45 -12.76
C VAL A 111 -2.38 -9.69 -11.97
N VAL A 112 -1.23 -10.30 -11.72
CA VAL A 112 -0.13 -9.64 -11.00
C VAL A 112 0.45 -8.51 -11.84
N GLU A 113 0.65 -8.76 -13.13
CA GLU A 113 1.15 -7.75 -14.07
C GLU A 113 0.21 -6.54 -14.17
N GLU A 114 -1.10 -6.76 -14.30
CA GLU A 114 -2.10 -5.68 -14.29
C GLU A 114 -2.04 -4.87 -12.98
N LEU A 115 -1.92 -5.55 -11.83
CA LEU A 115 -1.83 -4.88 -10.53
C LEU A 115 -0.52 -4.12 -10.34
N GLU A 116 0.59 -4.63 -10.86
CA GLU A 116 1.89 -3.96 -10.83
C GLU A 116 1.89 -2.70 -11.72
N GLN A 117 1.27 -2.77 -12.90
CA GLN A 117 1.07 -1.61 -13.77
C GLN A 117 0.24 -0.53 -13.06
N LEU A 118 -0.92 -0.90 -12.49
CA LEU A 118 -1.76 0.01 -11.73
C LEU A 118 -1.06 0.61 -10.50
N ALA A 119 -0.16 -0.14 -9.85
CA ALA A 119 0.62 0.35 -8.72
C ALA A 119 1.78 1.28 -9.14
N SER A 120 2.34 1.06 -10.34
CA SER A 120 3.40 1.88 -10.92
C SER A 120 2.86 3.23 -11.41
N GLU A 121 1.62 3.26 -11.88
CA GLU A 121 0.92 4.48 -12.26
C GLU A 121 0.85 5.45 -11.06
N ARG A 122 1.51 6.62 -11.20
CA ARG A 122 1.44 7.67 -10.18
C ARG A 122 0.04 8.27 -10.20
N ALA A 123 -0.71 8.07 -9.12
CA ALA A 123 -2.00 8.73 -8.94
C ALA A 123 -1.86 10.25 -8.99
N ASP A 124 -2.82 10.91 -9.64
CA ASP A 124 -2.91 12.36 -9.65
C ASP A 124 -3.01 12.87 -8.20
N PRO A 125 -2.30 13.96 -7.85
CA PRO A 125 -2.37 14.50 -6.51
C PRO A 125 -3.78 15.05 -6.26
N GLU A 126 -4.61 14.34 -5.48
CA GLU A 126 -5.96 14.79 -5.07
C GLU A 126 -5.93 15.91 -4.00
N PHE A 127 -4.75 16.22 -3.47
CA PHE A 127 -4.63 17.19 -2.39
C PHE A 127 -5.06 18.58 -2.85
N ARG A 128 -6.07 19.15 -2.19
CA ARG A 128 -6.54 20.52 -2.40
C ARG A 128 -6.51 21.30 -1.10
N LEU A 129 -6.16 22.57 -1.16
CA LEU A 129 -6.24 23.43 0.03
C LEU A 129 -7.72 23.77 0.33
N PRO A 130 -8.10 23.87 1.61
CA PRO A 130 -9.44 24.32 1.98
C PRO A 130 -9.73 25.73 1.43
N LYS A 131 -10.99 25.99 1.03
CA LYS A 131 -11.40 27.27 0.41
C LYS A 131 -11.08 28.49 1.28
N GLY A 132 -11.21 28.37 2.62
CA GLY A 132 -10.85 29.43 3.56
C GLY A 132 -9.36 29.77 3.50
N VAL A 133 -8.50 28.75 3.48
CA VAL A 133 -7.04 28.91 3.36
C VAL A 133 -6.68 29.54 2.02
N VAL A 134 -7.31 29.12 0.93
CA VAL A 134 -7.11 29.74 -0.40
C VAL A 134 -7.48 31.23 -0.38
N LYS A 135 -8.59 31.61 0.27
CA LYS A 135 -9.03 33.01 0.41
C LYS A 135 -8.06 33.86 1.25
N GLU A 136 -7.47 33.27 2.29
CA GLU A 136 -6.45 33.93 3.10
C GLU A 136 -5.15 34.13 2.31
N LEU A 137 -4.64 33.07 1.67
CA LEU A 137 -3.40 33.12 0.89
C LEU A 137 -3.52 34.08 -0.30
N SER A 138 -4.64 34.06 -1.03
CA SER A 138 -4.90 35.03 -2.10
C SER A 138 -4.92 36.47 -1.59
N TYR A 139 -5.49 36.75 -0.41
CA TYR A 139 -5.41 38.08 0.21
C TYR A 139 -3.95 38.50 0.46
N PHE A 140 -3.14 37.63 1.04
CA PHE A 140 -1.74 37.94 1.34
C PHE A 140 -0.90 38.12 0.07
N LEU A 141 -1.09 37.28 -0.94
CA LEU A 141 -0.41 37.42 -2.23
C LEU A 141 -0.78 38.72 -2.93
N ASN A 142 -2.05 39.12 -2.90
CA ASN A 142 -2.51 40.38 -3.49
C ASN A 142 -1.85 41.60 -2.84
N LYS A 143 -1.70 41.59 -1.51
CA LYS A 143 -1.21 42.76 -0.76
C LYS A 143 0.31 42.82 -0.65
N TYR A 144 0.95 41.69 -0.41
CA TYR A 144 2.38 41.60 -0.07
C TYR A 144 3.21 40.82 -1.09
N LYS A 145 2.62 40.17 -2.09
CA LYS A 145 3.33 39.33 -3.07
C LYS A 145 4.17 38.25 -2.35
N PHE A 146 5.48 38.17 -2.56
CA PHE A 146 6.37 37.27 -1.81
C PHE A 146 7.11 37.94 -0.63
N ASN A 147 6.62 39.09 -0.15
CA ASN A 147 7.10 39.68 1.09
C ASN A 147 6.46 39.01 2.31
N TYR A 148 7.07 37.93 2.79
CA TYR A 148 6.56 37.15 3.92
C TYR A 148 6.61 37.92 5.24
N LYS A 149 7.56 38.83 5.44
CA LYS A 149 7.64 39.70 6.63
C LYS A 149 6.38 40.55 6.75
N GLY A 150 5.95 41.17 5.65
CA GLY A 150 4.72 41.96 5.59
C GLY A 150 3.47 41.14 5.92
N MET A 151 3.46 39.85 5.56
CA MET A 151 2.36 38.94 5.91
C MET A 151 2.31 38.62 7.40
N VAL A 152 3.47 38.47 8.05
CA VAL A 152 3.55 38.18 9.49
C VAL A 152 2.99 39.34 10.30
N THR A 153 3.30 40.58 9.92
CA THR A 153 2.86 41.79 10.62
C THR A 153 1.44 42.24 10.29
N ASP A 154 0.80 41.65 9.27
CA ASP A 154 -0.55 42.01 8.87
C ASP A 154 -1.58 41.64 9.94
N ARG A 155 -2.56 42.54 10.15
CA ARG A 155 -3.61 42.36 11.16
C ARG A 155 -4.44 41.08 10.96
N LYS A 156 -4.58 40.61 9.73
CA LYS A 156 -5.36 39.43 9.37
C LYS A 156 -4.63 38.12 9.70
N ASN A 157 -3.36 38.17 10.07
CA ASN A 157 -2.60 37.03 10.57
C ASN A 157 -2.97 36.70 12.04
N TYR A 158 -4.25 36.40 12.30
CA TYR A 158 -4.72 36.04 13.64
C TYR A 158 -4.08 34.77 14.18
N GLY A 159 -3.79 33.81 13.30
CA GLY A 159 -3.13 32.56 13.64
C GLY A 159 -1.63 32.67 13.91
N GLN A 160 -1.08 33.90 13.93
CA GLN A 160 0.33 34.19 14.22
C GLN A 160 1.29 33.31 13.42
N LEU A 161 0.99 33.13 12.12
CA LEU A 161 1.82 32.33 11.24
C LEU A 161 3.20 32.99 11.10
N THR A 162 4.23 32.16 11.15
CA THR A 162 5.61 32.61 10.91
C THR A 162 5.87 32.79 9.42
N TRP A 163 6.89 33.57 9.06
CA TRP A 163 7.24 33.79 7.65
C TRP A 163 7.58 32.48 6.92
N ARG A 164 8.20 31.50 7.61
CA ARG A 164 8.47 30.15 7.08
C ARG A 164 7.19 29.41 6.73
N GLN A 165 6.18 29.53 7.59
CA GLN A 165 4.89 28.91 7.38
C GLN A 165 4.14 29.57 6.22
N PHE A 166 4.19 30.90 6.09
CA PHE A 166 3.65 31.59 4.91
C PHE A 166 4.34 31.13 3.63
N ARG A 167 5.68 31.08 3.60
CA ARG A 167 6.45 30.58 2.46
C ARG A 167 6.05 29.16 2.08
N LEU A 168 5.98 28.24 3.03
CA LEU A 168 5.60 26.86 2.78
C LEU A 168 4.15 26.75 2.27
N LYS A 169 3.21 27.49 2.88
CA LYS A 169 1.80 27.49 2.47
C LYS A 169 1.60 28.07 1.08
N ILE A 170 2.28 29.17 0.76
CA ILE A 170 2.24 29.80 -0.57
C ILE A 170 2.88 28.89 -1.62
N ARG A 171 4.02 28.26 -1.34
CA ARG A 171 4.62 27.26 -2.23
C ARG A 171 3.70 26.08 -2.48
N ARG A 172 3.04 25.59 -1.43
CA ARG A 172 2.04 24.52 -1.55
C ARG A 172 0.83 24.97 -2.37
N PHE A 173 0.36 26.20 -2.19
CA PHE A 173 -0.73 26.75 -3.00
C PHE A 173 -0.35 26.85 -4.49
N MET A 174 0.86 27.34 -4.80
CA MET A 174 1.38 27.39 -6.17
C MET A 174 1.57 26.00 -6.78
N SER A 175 1.88 24.97 -5.98
CA SER A 175 2.01 23.59 -6.48
C SER A 175 0.69 22.95 -6.90
N ILE A 176 -0.46 23.58 -6.58
CA ILE A 176 -1.79 23.09 -6.94
C ILE A 176 -2.32 23.95 -8.09
N PRO A 177 -2.11 23.55 -9.36
CA PRO A 177 -2.43 24.37 -10.52
C PRO A 177 -3.93 24.69 -10.60
N GLU A 178 -4.81 23.75 -10.27
CA GLU A 178 -6.26 23.96 -10.32
C GLU A 178 -6.74 25.15 -9.47
N GLN A 179 -6.16 25.33 -8.28
CA GLN A 179 -6.58 26.41 -7.37
C GLN A 179 -5.81 27.70 -7.64
N PHE A 180 -4.55 27.58 -8.08
CA PHE A 180 -3.70 28.73 -8.37
C PHE A 180 -4.08 29.40 -9.69
N ASN A 181 -4.44 28.63 -10.72
CA ASN A 181 -4.86 29.17 -12.02
C ASN A 181 -6.12 30.01 -11.89
N VAL A 182 -7.10 29.57 -11.09
CA VAL A 182 -8.30 30.37 -10.75
C VAL A 182 -7.92 31.72 -10.13
N TYR A 183 -6.88 31.75 -9.28
CA TYR A 183 -6.38 33.00 -8.71
C TYR A 183 -5.67 33.88 -9.74
N LEU A 184 -4.89 33.30 -10.66
CA LEU A 184 -4.19 34.03 -11.72
C LEU A 184 -5.16 34.66 -12.73
N GLU A 185 -6.20 33.91 -13.12
CA GLU A 185 -7.29 34.38 -13.99
C GLU A 185 -8.00 35.60 -13.40
N GLN A 186 -8.33 35.56 -12.11
CA GLN A 186 -8.93 36.69 -11.39
C GLN A 186 -8.06 37.95 -11.40
N LYS A 187 -6.76 37.81 -11.68
CA LYS A 187 -5.79 38.90 -11.66
C LYS A 187 -5.24 39.25 -13.03
N ASN A 188 -5.72 38.61 -14.09
CA ASN A 188 -5.23 38.76 -15.46
C ASN A 188 -3.71 38.50 -15.58
N LEU A 189 -3.16 37.57 -14.78
CA LEU A 189 -1.79 37.08 -14.97
C LEU A 189 -1.82 35.85 -15.89
N THR A 190 -0.71 35.60 -16.60
CA THR A 190 -0.56 34.40 -17.45
C THR A 190 -0.64 33.13 -16.61
N ALA A 191 -1.57 32.24 -16.98
CA ALA A 191 -1.64 30.89 -16.41
C ALA A 191 -0.31 30.15 -16.65
N ASP A 192 0.04 29.24 -15.73
CA ASP A 192 1.19 28.34 -15.80
C ASP A 192 2.60 28.95 -15.63
N VAL A 193 2.73 30.28 -15.62
CA VAL A 193 4.01 30.95 -15.32
C VAL A 193 4.05 31.38 -13.85
N LYS A 194 5.07 30.93 -13.10
CA LYS A 194 5.32 31.41 -11.74
C LYS A 194 5.50 32.93 -11.79
N PRO A 195 4.73 33.73 -11.00
CA PRO A 195 4.94 35.17 -10.93
C PRO A 195 6.36 35.48 -10.47
N ASP A 196 7.08 36.27 -11.26
CA ASP A 196 8.45 36.69 -10.98
C ASP A 196 8.47 37.88 -10.00
N TRP A 197 8.00 37.64 -8.77
CA TRP A 197 8.09 38.62 -7.70
C TRP A 197 9.37 38.40 -6.91
N PRO A 198 10.06 39.48 -6.48
CA PRO A 198 11.24 39.35 -5.62
C PRO A 198 10.85 38.61 -4.32
N GLU A 199 11.49 37.47 -4.08
CA GLU A 199 11.36 36.73 -2.81
C GLU A 199 12.25 37.41 -1.78
N TYR A 200 11.66 38.25 -0.91
CA TYR A 200 12.38 38.84 0.20
C TYR A 200 12.61 37.77 1.28
N GLU A 201 13.83 37.29 1.39
CA GLU A 201 14.23 36.28 2.38
C GLU A 201 14.48 36.91 3.75
N SER A 202 14.18 36.15 4.79
CA SER A 202 14.41 36.52 6.18
C SER A 202 15.90 36.56 6.54
N ASP A 203 16.24 37.41 7.51
CA ASP A 203 17.51 37.60 8.23
C ASP A 203 18.71 38.15 7.43
N SER A 204 18.90 37.84 6.15
CA SER A 204 20.07 38.34 5.38
C SER A 204 19.94 39.80 4.91
N GLU A 205 18.72 40.25 4.60
CA GLU A 205 18.41 41.62 4.19
C GLU A 205 18.01 42.53 5.36
N TRP A 206 18.25 42.08 6.60
CA TRP A 206 17.96 42.80 7.84
C TRP A 206 19.23 43.29 8.53
N LYS A 207 20.02 44.10 7.84
CA LYS A 207 21.01 45.00 8.48
C LYS A 207 20.50 46.44 8.46
#